data_AF-A0A942C4P3-F1
#
_entry.id   AF-A0A942C4P3-F1
#
_cell.length_a   1.000
_cell.length_b   1.000
_cell.length_c   1.000
_cell.angle_alpha   90.00
_cell.angle_beta   90.00
_cell.angle_gamma   90.00
#
_symmetry.space_group_name_H-M   'P 1'
#
loop_
_entity.id
_entity.type
_entity.pdbx_description
1 polymer ?
#
loop_
_entity_poly.entity_id
_entity_poly.type
_entity_poly.pdbx_seq_one_letter_code
_entity_poly.pdbx_strand_id
1 'polypeptide(L)'
;WNELDVDFYYGAYTKPIKAKNSESDWRVFAMHYHDGRRVLKTDNRSLAARTADLAKIRVTTIGGHYIKTAQMGSGKADLLLWGAGQFGDWGNLSHRAGALAIEAGYQFGGKTVSKFKPWVRAGYFRSTGDGDPSDGTHHTFFQALPTPRIYARFPFYNLMNNEDTFVQLRLKPHAKIGVRSDFHYLRLSNPKDLWFVGGGVFQKQTFGFIGRPANGNRTLGAMVDISVDITLSPTMGLTAYWAGVHGSNLPSSLYPTGPNARLAYLEFTKRF
;
A
#
# COMPACT_ATOMS: atom_id res chain seq x y z
N TRP A 1 -8.42 30.15 -2.12
CA TRP A 1 -8.28 28.68 -2.04
C TRP A 1 -9.16 28.23 -0.89
N ASN A 2 -10.29 27.57 -1.16
CA ASN A 2 -11.17 27.12 -0.08
C ASN A 2 -10.63 25.78 0.44
N GLU A 3 -10.44 25.67 1.75
CA GLU A 3 -9.96 24.47 2.44
C GLU A 3 -10.89 23.27 2.21
N LEU A 4 -10.34 22.04 2.24
CA LEU A 4 -11.14 20.81 2.18
C LEU A 4 -11.75 20.57 3.57
N ASP A 5 -13.03 20.20 3.62
CA ASP A 5 -13.68 19.74 4.87
C ASP A 5 -13.27 18.30 5.18
N VAL A 6 -11.96 18.14 5.43
CA VAL A 6 -11.29 16.88 5.73
C VAL A 6 -10.21 17.17 6.76
N ASP A 7 -10.21 16.41 7.84
CA ASP A 7 -9.17 16.49 8.86
C ASP A 7 -8.71 15.10 9.27
N PHE A 8 -7.46 15.04 9.74
CA PHE A 8 -6.95 13.85 10.38
C PHE A 8 -6.10 14.22 11.59
N TYR A 9 -6.20 13.40 12.62
CA TYR A 9 -5.38 13.47 13.81
C TYR A 9 -4.57 12.19 13.90
N TYR A 10 -3.28 12.30 14.23
CA TYR A 10 -2.39 11.15 14.37
C TYR A 10 -1.56 11.29 15.64
N GLY A 11 -1.51 10.22 16.42
CA GLY A 11 -0.63 10.09 17.57
C GLY A 11 0.07 8.75 17.56
N ALA A 12 1.34 8.71 17.94
CA ALA A 12 2.10 7.48 18.06
C ALA A 12 3.08 7.53 19.22
N TYR A 13 3.31 6.36 19.82
CA TYR A 13 4.38 6.12 20.76
C TYR A 13 5.30 5.05 20.19
N THR A 14 6.60 5.34 20.13
CA THR A 14 7.62 4.42 19.60
C THR A 14 8.69 4.18 20.64
N LYS A 15 9.07 2.92 20.84
CA LYS A 15 10.15 2.56 21.76
C LYS A 15 11.21 1.72 21.02
N PRO A 16 12.43 2.24 20.86
CA PRO A 16 13.54 1.46 20.35
C PRO A 16 14.05 0.48 21.41
N ILE A 17 14.50 -0.68 20.95
CA ILE A 17 15.14 -1.73 21.72
C ILE A 17 16.47 -2.03 21.05
N LYS A 18 17.57 -1.75 21.75
CA LYS A 18 18.92 -2.08 21.30
C LYS A 18 19.43 -3.30 22.07
N ALA A 19 19.96 -4.26 21.35
CA ALA A 19 20.70 -5.38 21.90
C ALA A 19 22.04 -5.51 21.17
N LYS A 20 22.98 -6.28 21.74
CA LYS A 20 24.36 -6.40 21.23
C LYS A 20 24.46 -6.65 19.72
N ASN A 21 23.57 -7.49 19.17
CA ASN A 21 23.59 -7.92 17.77
C ASN A 21 22.27 -7.65 17.03
N SER A 22 21.39 -6.80 17.58
CA SER A 22 20.11 -6.47 16.93
C SER A 22 19.58 -5.12 17.34
N GLU A 23 18.90 -4.46 16.40
CA GLU A 23 18.14 -3.24 16.62
C GLU A 23 16.69 -3.52 16.27
N SER A 24 15.77 -3.14 17.15
CA SER A 24 14.35 -3.17 16.86
C SER A 24 13.64 -1.96 17.44
N ASP A 25 12.43 -1.71 16.97
CA ASP A 25 11.48 -0.85 17.65
C ASP A 25 10.08 -1.42 17.52
N TRP A 26 9.25 -1.10 18.50
CA TRP A 26 7.81 -1.23 18.37
C TRP A 26 7.17 0.16 18.42
N ARG A 27 6.06 0.28 17.72
CA ARG A 27 5.20 1.45 17.74
C ARG A 27 3.77 1.04 17.97
N VAL A 28 3.05 1.84 18.73
CA VAL A 28 1.59 1.89 18.72
C VAL A 28 1.16 3.23 18.18
N PHE A 29 0.09 3.26 17.39
CA PHE A 29 -0.44 4.48 16.82
C PHE A 29 -1.96 4.48 16.81
N ALA A 30 -2.52 5.69 16.86
CA ALA A 30 -3.92 5.96 16.62
C ALA A 30 -4.04 7.08 15.58
N MET A 31 -5.03 6.94 14.70
CA MET A 31 -5.39 7.95 13.72
C MET A 31 -6.90 8.13 13.73
N HIS A 32 -7.38 9.37 13.70
CA HIS A 32 -8.77 9.66 13.40
C HIS A 32 -8.84 10.39 12.07
N TYR A 33 -9.73 9.97 11.18
CA TYR A 33 -10.00 10.61 9.90
C TYR A 33 -11.46 11.06 9.86
N HIS A 34 -11.68 12.29 9.47
CA HIS A 34 -13.01 12.85 9.22
C HIS A 34 -13.08 13.43 7.81
N ASP A 35 -14.18 13.12 7.12
CA ASP A 35 -14.53 13.73 5.83
C ASP A 35 -15.97 14.24 5.89
N GLY A 36 -16.10 15.55 5.98
CA GLY A 36 -17.39 16.24 6.04
C GLY A 36 -17.96 16.59 4.66
N ARG A 37 -17.21 16.34 3.59
CA ARG A 37 -17.63 16.70 2.23
C ARG A 37 -18.80 15.84 1.77
N ARG A 38 -19.77 16.48 1.12
CA ARG A 38 -20.92 15.82 0.49
C ARG A 38 -20.55 15.30 -0.90
N VAL A 39 -19.62 14.34 -0.95
CA VAL A 39 -19.16 13.69 -2.18
C VAL A 39 -19.63 12.25 -2.25
N LEU A 40 -19.78 11.73 -3.47
CA LEU A 40 -20.18 10.33 -3.68
C LEU A 40 -19.10 9.40 -3.14
N LYS A 41 -19.44 8.65 -2.07
CA LYS A 41 -18.56 7.67 -1.45
C LYS A 41 -18.27 6.51 -2.42
N THR A 42 -17.10 5.91 -2.27
CA THR A 42 -16.70 4.72 -3.04
C THR A 42 -16.79 3.50 -2.14
N ASP A 43 -17.89 2.75 -2.26
CA ASP A 43 -18.15 1.48 -1.60
C ASP A 43 -19.03 0.60 -2.51
N ASN A 44 -19.22 -0.66 -2.14
CA ASN A 44 -19.91 -1.68 -2.94
C ASN A 44 -21.45 -1.56 -2.98
N ARG A 45 -22.05 -0.54 -2.33
CA ARG A 45 -23.50 -0.31 -2.40
C ARG A 45 -23.95 0.20 -3.76
N SER A 46 -25.26 0.08 -4.01
CA SER A 46 -25.91 0.65 -5.20
C SER A 46 -25.69 2.16 -5.31
N LEU A 47 -25.68 2.68 -6.55
CA LEU A 47 -25.51 4.12 -6.78
C LEU A 47 -26.60 4.93 -6.08
N ALA A 48 -27.85 4.44 -6.04
CA ALA A 48 -28.96 5.10 -5.37
C ALA A 48 -28.69 5.25 -3.86
N ALA A 49 -28.25 4.17 -3.19
CA ALA A 49 -27.92 4.20 -1.77
C ALA A 49 -26.75 5.16 -1.46
N ARG A 50 -25.68 5.13 -2.27
CA ARG A 50 -24.52 6.03 -2.10
C ARG A 50 -24.86 7.50 -2.37
N THR A 51 -25.76 7.76 -3.31
CA THR A 51 -26.22 9.14 -3.64
C THR A 51 -27.09 9.72 -2.52
N ALA A 52 -27.93 8.88 -1.89
CA ALA A 52 -28.75 9.29 -0.76
C ALA A 52 -27.94 9.49 0.54
N ASP A 53 -26.77 8.86 0.64
CA ASP A 53 -25.88 8.94 1.80
C ASP A 53 -25.04 10.23 1.80
N LEU A 54 -25.59 11.26 2.45
CA LEU A 54 -24.96 12.56 2.65
C LEU A 54 -24.21 12.68 3.98
N ALA A 55 -24.20 11.62 4.79
CA ALA A 55 -23.55 11.62 6.10
C ALA A 55 -22.02 11.67 5.97
N LYS A 56 -21.36 12.09 7.04
CA LYS A 56 -19.91 12.27 7.10
C LYS A 56 -19.22 10.91 7.26
N ILE A 57 -17.95 10.83 6.88
CA ILE A 57 -17.12 9.67 7.23
C ILE A 57 -16.31 10.02 8.47
N ARG A 58 -16.27 9.10 9.43
CA ARG A 58 -15.47 9.21 10.67
C ARG A 58 -14.85 7.86 10.96
N VAL A 59 -13.57 7.71 10.69
CA VAL A 59 -12.87 6.42 10.87
C VAL A 59 -11.73 6.61 11.84
N THR A 60 -11.77 5.87 12.94
CA THR A 60 -10.65 5.73 13.87
C THR A 60 -9.87 4.47 13.52
N THR A 61 -8.56 4.59 13.40
CA THR A 61 -7.62 3.50 13.18
C THR A 61 -6.73 3.36 14.39
N ILE A 62 -6.63 2.17 14.96
CA ILE A 62 -5.65 1.84 15.99
C ILE A 62 -4.76 0.74 15.44
N GLY A 63 -3.45 0.87 15.60
CA GLY A 63 -2.52 -0.13 15.10
C GLY A 63 -1.15 -0.03 15.73
N GLY A 64 -0.23 -0.82 15.18
CA GLY A 64 1.15 -0.83 15.62
C GLY A 64 2.04 -1.59 14.67
N HIS A 65 3.34 -1.50 14.95
CA HIS A 65 4.34 -2.29 14.26
C HIS A 65 5.41 -2.79 15.21
N TYR A 66 6.11 -3.82 14.75
CA TYR A 66 7.39 -4.25 15.27
C TYR A 66 8.34 -4.42 14.09
N ILE A 67 9.47 -3.72 14.11
CA ILE A 67 10.52 -3.87 13.11
C ILE A 67 11.81 -4.28 13.80
N LYS A 68 12.54 -5.21 13.18
CA LYS A 68 13.80 -5.73 13.71
C LYS A 68 14.82 -5.90 12.59
N THR A 69 16.06 -5.59 12.90
CA THR A 69 17.24 -6.03 12.14
C THR A 69 18.21 -6.72 13.09
N ALA A 70 18.79 -7.84 12.68
CA ALA A 70 19.73 -8.60 13.50
C ALA A 70 20.86 -9.17 12.66
N GLN A 71 22.08 -9.21 13.22
CA GLN A 71 23.18 -9.95 12.62
C GLN A 71 22.85 -11.45 12.68
N MET A 72 22.95 -12.14 11.54
CA MET A 72 22.70 -13.58 11.43
C MET A 72 23.72 -14.19 10.48
N GLY A 73 24.62 -15.01 11.02
CA GLY A 73 25.75 -15.56 10.27
C GLY A 73 26.61 -14.45 9.63
N SER A 74 26.94 -14.61 8.36
CA SER A 74 27.71 -13.62 7.60
C SER A 74 26.89 -12.40 7.17
N GLY A 75 25.57 -12.39 7.36
CA GLY A 75 24.64 -11.38 6.85
C GLY A 75 23.76 -10.76 7.94
N LYS A 76 22.69 -10.10 7.50
CA LYS A 76 21.71 -9.44 8.37
C LYS A 76 20.30 -9.90 8.00
N ALA A 77 19.52 -10.28 9.00
CA ALA A 77 18.10 -10.56 8.83
C ALA A 77 17.27 -9.34 9.24
N ASP A 78 16.16 -9.09 8.54
CA ASP A 78 15.14 -8.13 8.92
C ASP A 78 13.76 -8.77 9.04
N LEU A 79 12.91 -8.18 9.89
CA LEU A 79 11.53 -8.55 10.11
C LEU A 79 10.69 -7.27 10.26
N LEU A 80 9.51 -7.26 9.64
CA LEU A 80 8.44 -6.30 9.88
C LEU A 80 7.17 -7.07 10.21
N LEU A 81 6.52 -6.65 11.28
CA LEU A 81 5.13 -6.97 11.60
C LEU A 81 4.38 -5.64 11.71
N TRP A 82 3.27 -5.50 11.02
CA TRP A 82 2.39 -4.34 11.13
C TRP A 82 0.94 -4.80 11.13
N GLY A 83 0.09 -4.09 11.87
CA GLY A 83 -1.34 -4.35 11.87
C GLY A 83 -2.13 -3.13 12.33
N ALA A 84 -3.36 -3.04 11.84
CA ALA A 84 -4.30 -1.99 12.22
C ALA A 84 -5.73 -2.50 12.18
N GLY A 85 -6.55 -2.03 13.12
CA GLY A 85 -8.00 -2.16 13.13
C GLY A 85 -8.65 -0.79 12.96
N GLN A 86 -9.80 -0.76 12.30
CA GLN A 86 -10.58 0.44 12.02
C GLN A 86 -12.02 0.30 12.51
N PHE A 87 -12.56 1.39 13.03
CA PHE A 87 -13.94 1.47 13.50
C PHE A 87 -14.47 2.90 13.39
N GLY A 88 -15.80 3.04 13.32
CA GLY A 88 -16.48 4.34 13.27
C GLY A 88 -17.66 4.30 12.30
N ASP A 89 -17.79 5.34 11.48
CA ASP A 89 -18.90 5.53 10.55
C ASP A 89 -18.39 5.76 9.12
N TRP A 90 -18.99 5.05 8.18
CA TRP A 90 -18.83 5.26 6.74
C TRP A 90 -20.12 5.84 6.17
N GLY A 91 -20.33 7.14 6.36
CA GLY A 91 -21.62 7.75 6.06
C GLY A 91 -22.70 7.20 6.98
N ASN A 92 -23.72 6.58 6.40
CA ASN A 92 -24.82 5.97 7.15
C ASN A 92 -24.51 4.54 7.64
N LEU A 93 -23.35 3.97 7.29
CA LEU A 93 -22.96 2.62 7.69
C LEU A 93 -22.07 2.65 8.93
N SER A 94 -22.22 1.66 9.81
CA SER A 94 -21.17 1.35 10.78
C SER A 94 -19.91 0.90 10.03
N HIS A 95 -18.71 1.24 10.50
CA HIS A 95 -17.46 0.83 9.88
C HIS A 95 -16.67 -0.10 10.79
N ARG A 96 -16.19 -1.24 10.26
CA ARG A 96 -15.34 -2.21 10.97
C ARG A 96 -14.41 -2.91 9.99
N ALA A 97 -13.12 -2.61 10.04
CA ALA A 97 -12.16 -3.14 9.10
C ALA A 97 -10.80 -3.41 9.75
N GLY A 98 -9.91 -4.08 9.02
CA GLY A 98 -8.56 -4.34 9.51
C GLY A 98 -7.57 -4.68 8.42
N ALA A 99 -6.29 -4.60 8.76
CA ALA A 99 -5.19 -4.98 7.88
C ALA A 99 -3.98 -5.48 8.67
N LEU A 100 -3.16 -6.27 8.00
CA LEU A 100 -1.90 -6.78 8.52
C LEU A 100 -0.83 -6.84 7.42
N ALA A 101 0.44 -6.73 7.84
CA ALA A 101 1.59 -6.98 7.00
C ALA A 101 2.64 -7.79 7.78
N ILE A 102 3.22 -8.78 7.11
CA ILE A 102 4.40 -9.50 7.58
C ILE A 102 5.44 -9.50 6.47
N GLU A 103 6.66 -9.07 6.78
CA GLU A 103 7.78 -9.10 5.86
C GLU A 103 9.01 -9.64 6.57
N ALA A 104 9.81 -10.42 5.87
CA ALA A 104 11.11 -10.85 6.35
C ALA A 104 12.13 -10.76 5.23
N GLY A 105 13.39 -10.61 5.61
CA GLY A 105 14.47 -10.51 4.63
C GLY A 105 15.81 -10.92 5.17
N TYR A 106 16.72 -11.17 4.23
CA TYR A 106 18.10 -11.48 4.51
C TYR A 106 19.01 -10.75 3.51
N GLN A 107 19.88 -9.91 4.07
CA GLN A 107 20.99 -9.33 3.35
C GLN A 107 22.22 -10.22 3.51
N PHE A 108 22.66 -10.81 2.40
CA PHE A 108 23.85 -11.67 2.42
C PHE A 108 25.10 -10.82 2.60
N GLY A 109 25.99 -11.29 3.47
CA GLY A 109 27.32 -10.73 3.64
C GLY A 109 28.41 -11.80 3.47
N GLY A 110 29.66 -11.35 3.53
CA GLY A 110 30.84 -12.15 3.19
C GLY A 110 31.55 -11.60 1.96
N LYS A 111 32.83 -11.98 1.78
CA LYS A 111 33.72 -11.42 0.75
C LYS A 111 33.14 -11.57 -0.66
N THR A 112 32.56 -12.73 -0.98
CA THR A 112 32.03 -13.08 -2.32
C THR A 112 30.87 -12.19 -2.77
N VAL A 113 29.98 -11.78 -1.85
CA VAL A 113 28.77 -11.00 -2.18
C VAL A 113 28.87 -9.52 -1.77
N SER A 114 29.95 -9.13 -1.09
CA SER A 114 30.18 -7.79 -0.54
C SER A 114 30.11 -6.65 -1.57
N LYS A 115 30.43 -6.95 -2.84
CA LYS A 115 30.40 -5.98 -3.95
C LYS A 115 28.98 -5.58 -4.35
N PHE A 116 28.01 -6.50 -4.23
CA PHE A 116 26.63 -6.29 -4.68
C PHE A 116 25.61 -6.19 -3.54
N LYS A 117 25.99 -6.63 -2.33
CA LYS A 117 25.18 -6.58 -1.10
C LYS A 117 23.73 -7.02 -1.31
N PRO A 118 23.49 -8.23 -1.86
CA PRO A 118 22.16 -8.66 -2.23
C PRO A 118 21.30 -8.79 -0.98
N TRP A 119 20.10 -8.24 -1.05
CA TRP A 119 19.10 -8.28 0.00
C TRP A 119 17.80 -8.80 -0.58
N VAL A 120 17.48 -10.03 -0.21
CA VAL A 120 16.24 -10.69 -0.60
C VAL A 120 15.23 -10.48 0.51
N ARG A 121 14.02 -10.06 0.16
CA ARG A 121 12.89 -9.91 1.09
C ARG A 121 11.67 -10.59 0.49
N ALA A 122 10.78 -11.06 1.34
CA ALA A 122 9.46 -11.50 0.95
C ALA A 122 8.46 -11.04 1.99
N GLY A 123 7.21 -10.88 1.58
CA GLY A 123 6.17 -10.46 2.51
C GLY A 123 4.77 -10.73 2.01
N TYR A 124 3.83 -10.55 2.93
CA TYR A 124 2.41 -10.67 2.70
C TYR A 124 1.69 -9.52 3.39
N PHE A 125 0.86 -8.83 2.62
CA PHE A 125 -0.10 -7.86 3.11
C PHE A 125 -1.51 -8.40 2.89
N ARG A 126 -2.40 -8.14 3.85
CA ARG A 126 -3.84 -8.38 3.70
C ARG A 126 -4.64 -7.27 4.37
N SER A 127 -5.71 -6.83 3.71
CA SER A 127 -6.71 -5.93 4.29
C SER A 127 -8.13 -6.41 4.03
N THR A 128 -9.09 -6.07 4.88
CA THR A 128 -10.48 -6.52 4.73
C THR A 128 -11.17 -5.89 3.50
N GLY A 129 -12.16 -6.61 2.98
CA GLY A 129 -13.07 -6.17 1.92
C GLY A 129 -14.51 -6.51 2.28
N ASP A 130 -15.44 -5.69 1.82
CA ASP A 130 -16.86 -5.76 2.14
C ASP A 130 -17.62 -6.76 1.27
N GLY A 131 -18.13 -7.81 1.92
CA GLY A 131 -18.81 -8.91 1.24
C GLY A 131 -20.31 -8.77 1.09
N ASP A 132 -20.92 -7.82 1.79
CA ASP A 132 -22.36 -7.66 1.87
C ASP A 132 -22.76 -6.18 1.98
N PRO A 133 -23.09 -5.51 0.87
CA PRO A 133 -23.48 -4.10 0.89
C PRO A 133 -24.81 -3.82 1.61
N SER A 134 -25.53 -4.83 2.08
CA SER A 134 -26.90 -4.73 2.60
C SER A 134 -27.03 -4.92 4.11
N ASP A 135 -25.94 -5.24 4.82
CA ASP A 135 -25.96 -5.55 6.25
C ASP A 135 -25.80 -4.32 7.18
N GLY A 136 -25.65 -3.13 6.60
CA GLY A 136 -25.47 -1.88 7.35
C GLY A 136 -24.05 -1.62 7.86
N THR A 137 -23.06 -2.46 7.51
CA THR A 137 -21.67 -2.36 7.95
C THR A 137 -20.68 -2.30 6.79
N HIS A 138 -19.90 -1.23 6.70
CA HIS A 138 -18.79 -1.11 5.77
C HIS A 138 -17.55 -1.85 6.28
N HIS A 139 -17.17 -2.93 5.60
CA HIS A 139 -16.07 -3.81 6.02
C HIS A 139 -14.73 -3.61 5.27
N THR A 140 -14.72 -2.81 4.21
CA THR A 140 -13.50 -2.55 3.43
C THR A 140 -12.51 -1.71 4.22
N PHE A 141 -11.27 -2.17 4.36
CA PHE A 141 -10.21 -1.37 4.95
C PHE A 141 -10.01 -0.06 4.20
N PHE A 142 -9.96 1.05 4.92
CA PHE A 142 -9.85 2.38 4.38
C PHE A 142 -8.47 2.97 4.62
N GLN A 143 -7.67 3.08 3.55
CA GLN A 143 -6.43 3.85 3.57
C GLN A 143 -6.74 5.33 3.34
N ALA A 144 -6.79 6.11 4.43
CA ALA A 144 -7.27 7.49 4.44
C ALA A 144 -6.60 8.42 3.42
N LEU A 145 -5.31 8.73 3.60
CA LEU A 145 -4.56 9.66 2.74
C LEU A 145 -3.18 9.09 2.34
N PRO A 146 -3.13 7.94 1.65
CA PRO A 146 -1.86 7.41 1.19
C PRO A 146 -1.37 8.19 -0.02
N THR A 147 -0.07 8.45 -0.09
CA THR A 147 0.56 8.73 -1.38
C THR A 147 0.67 7.40 -2.15
N PRO A 148 -0.08 7.19 -3.26
CA PRO A 148 -0.15 5.88 -3.92
C PRO A 148 1.22 5.30 -4.27
N ARG A 149 2.15 6.16 -4.70
CA ARG A 149 3.51 5.79 -5.12
C ARG A 149 4.34 5.12 -4.02
N ILE A 150 4.08 5.41 -2.74
CA ILE A 150 4.85 4.83 -1.63
C ILE A 150 4.52 3.34 -1.46
N TYR A 151 3.26 2.95 -1.73
CA TYR A 151 2.81 1.57 -1.63
C TYR A 151 2.85 0.83 -2.97
N ALA A 152 2.43 1.48 -4.06
CA ALA A 152 2.38 0.93 -5.41
C ALA A 152 3.01 1.92 -6.40
N ARG A 153 4.24 1.65 -6.84
CA ARG A 153 4.95 2.48 -7.83
C ARG A 153 4.28 2.45 -9.21
N PHE A 154 3.63 1.33 -9.54
CA PHE A 154 2.63 1.24 -10.59
C PHE A 154 1.24 1.21 -9.93
N PRO A 155 0.54 2.36 -9.82
CA PRO A 155 -0.61 2.51 -8.92
C PRO A 155 -1.92 1.97 -9.52
N PHE A 156 -1.96 0.68 -9.87
CA PHE A 156 -3.19 0.00 -10.28
C PHE A 156 -3.90 -0.72 -9.12
N TYR A 157 -3.33 -0.71 -7.92
CA TYR A 157 -3.92 -1.28 -6.70
C TYR A 157 -3.56 -0.40 -5.50
N ASN A 158 -4.19 -0.67 -4.36
CA ASN A 158 -3.94 0.05 -3.13
C ASN A 158 -4.18 -0.87 -1.91
N LEU A 159 -4.22 -0.32 -0.69
CA LEU A 159 -4.40 -1.09 0.54
C LEU A 159 -5.85 -1.53 0.82
N MET A 160 -6.84 -1.18 0.00
CA MET A 160 -8.26 -1.47 0.26
C MET A 160 -8.66 -2.79 -0.41
N ASN A 161 -9.28 -3.71 0.34
CA ASN A 161 -9.69 -5.02 -0.17
C ASN A 161 -8.55 -5.77 -0.91
N ASN A 162 -7.35 -5.80 -0.35
CA ASN A 162 -6.16 -6.26 -1.06
C ASN A 162 -5.40 -7.37 -0.32
N GLU A 163 -4.86 -8.30 -1.11
CA GLU A 163 -3.81 -9.23 -0.72
C GLU A 163 -2.62 -9.05 -1.66
N ASP A 164 -1.45 -8.78 -1.10
CA ASP A 164 -0.21 -8.63 -1.84
C ASP A 164 0.84 -9.59 -1.27
N THR A 165 1.17 -10.62 -2.03
CA THR A 165 2.34 -11.46 -1.76
C THR A 165 3.47 -10.98 -2.65
N PHE A 166 4.61 -10.63 -2.06
CA PHE A 166 5.74 -10.12 -2.83
C PHE A 166 7.06 -10.80 -2.50
N VAL A 167 7.97 -10.76 -3.47
CA VAL A 167 9.39 -11.05 -3.32
C VAL A 167 10.17 -9.87 -3.90
N GLN A 168 11.19 -9.43 -3.17
CA GLN A 168 12.01 -8.27 -3.52
C GLN A 168 13.48 -8.66 -3.51
N LEU A 169 14.22 -8.16 -4.48
CA LEU A 169 15.67 -8.14 -4.52
C LEU A 169 16.17 -6.70 -4.55
N ARG A 170 17.01 -6.34 -3.58
CA ARG A 170 17.78 -5.09 -3.60
C ARG A 170 19.26 -5.38 -3.72
N LEU A 171 19.92 -4.68 -4.64
CA LEU A 171 21.35 -4.74 -4.88
C LEU A 171 21.95 -3.34 -4.72
N LYS A 172 23.20 -3.29 -4.26
CA LYS A 172 24.02 -2.08 -4.21
C LYS A 172 25.38 -2.37 -4.89
N PRO A 173 25.41 -2.47 -6.23
CA PRO A 173 26.64 -2.75 -7.00
C PRO A 173 27.72 -1.68 -6.84
N HIS A 174 27.33 -0.46 -6.49
CA HIS A 174 28.24 0.65 -6.26
C HIS A 174 27.71 1.56 -5.16
N ALA A 175 28.58 2.37 -4.53
CA ALA A 175 28.17 3.30 -3.46
C ALA A 175 27.07 4.28 -3.90
N LYS A 176 27.05 4.62 -5.20
CA LYS A 176 26.13 5.56 -5.84
C LYS A 176 24.99 4.90 -6.64
N ILE A 177 24.94 3.57 -6.73
CA ILE A 177 23.97 2.86 -7.56
C ILE A 177 23.19 1.87 -6.69
N GLY A 178 21.88 2.04 -6.64
CA GLY A 178 20.93 1.07 -6.10
C GLY A 178 20.15 0.42 -7.24
N VAL A 179 19.94 -0.90 -7.14
CA VAL A 179 19.01 -1.62 -8.01
C VAL A 179 17.98 -2.30 -7.14
N ARG A 180 16.71 -2.17 -7.49
CA ARG A 180 15.60 -2.83 -6.81
C ARG A 180 14.75 -3.53 -7.86
N SER A 181 14.33 -4.75 -7.59
CA SER A 181 13.32 -5.43 -8.38
C SER A 181 12.36 -6.17 -7.46
N ASP A 182 11.08 -6.10 -7.79
CA ASP A 182 10.01 -6.68 -7.01
C ASP A 182 9.12 -7.51 -7.94
N PHE A 183 8.68 -8.67 -7.44
CA PHE A 183 7.59 -9.44 -7.99
C PHE A 183 6.44 -9.40 -6.99
N HIS A 184 5.25 -9.09 -7.46
CA HIS A 184 4.01 -9.06 -6.68
C HIS A 184 2.98 -9.98 -7.29
N TYR A 185 2.25 -10.70 -6.44
CA TYR A 185 1.04 -11.44 -6.81
C TYR A 185 -0.14 -10.88 -6.03
N LEU A 186 -1.08 -10.30 -6.78
CA LEU A 186 -2.12 -9.43 -6.24
C LEU A 186 -3.51 -10.05 -6.39
N ARG A 187 -4.28 -10.00 -5.31
CA ARG A 187 -5.66 -10.48 -5.25
C ARG A 187 -6.52 -9.54 -4.41
N LEU A 188 -7.82 -9.61 -4.63
CA LEU A 188 -8.78 -9.06 -3.70
C LEU A 188 -8.95 -9.97 -2.48
N SER A 189 -9.09 -9.37 -1.31
CA SER A 189 -9.43 -10.12 -0.09
C SER A 189 -10.85 -10.68 -0.14
N ASN A 190 -11.77 -9.93 -0.76
CA ASN A 190 -13.16 -10.29 -0.97
C ASN A 190 -13.57 -9.99 -2.43
N PRO A 191 -13.93 -11.02 -3.22
CA PRO A 191 -14.32 -10.83 -4.63
C PRO A 191 -15.76 -10.29 -4.81
N LYS A 192 -16.53 -10.14 -3.72
CA LYS A 192 -17.84 -9.47 -3.74
C LYS A 192 -17.74 -7.95 -3.55
N ASP A 193 -16.58 -7.47 -3.12
CA ASP A 193 -16.29 -6.04 -2.98
C ASP A 193 -15.68 -5.47 -4.29
N LEU A 194 -15.21 -4.24 -4.25
CA LEU A 194 -14.60 -3.55 -5.38
C LEU A 194 -13.09 -3.76 -5.45
N TRP A 195 -12.56 -3.64 -6.67
CA TRP A 195 -11.16 -3.32 -6.89
C TRP A 195 -10.98 -1.80 -6.79
N PHE A 196 -10.34 -1.36 -5.69
CA PHE A 196 -10.12 0.05 -5.41
C PHE A 196 -8.79 0.55 -5.98
N VAL A 197 -8.83 1.76 -6.53
CA VAL A 197 -7.64 2.50 -7.00
C VAL A 197 -7.79 3.98 -6.62
N GLY A 198 -6.68 4.67 -6.38
CA GLY A 198 -6.65 6.09 -6.01
C GLY A 198 -5.77 6.34 -4.79
N GLY A 199 -5.72 7.60 -4.36
CA GLY A 199 -4.84 8.09 -3.29
C GLY A 199 -5.53 8.89 -2.20
N GLY A 200 -6.86 8.84 -2.13
CA GLY A 200 -7.62 9.63 -1.18
C GLY A 200 -7.77 11.08 -1.62
N VAL A 201 -8.02 11.97 -0.66
CA VAL A 201 -8.50 13.31 -0.97
C VAL A 201 -7.45 14.20 -1.64
N PHE A 202 -7.84 14.86 -2.73
CA PHE A 202 -7.01 15.87 -3.40
C PHE A 202 -7.81 17.08 -3.90
N GLN A 203 -9.15 17.01 -3.92
CA GLN A 203 -10.02 18.10 -4.36
C GLN A 203 -11.40 18.02 -3.70
N LYS A 204 -12.26 19.03 -3.94
CA LYS A 204 -13.57 19.15 -3.28
C LYS A 204 -14.65 18.25 -3.87
N GLN A 205 -14.57 17.96 -5.17
CA GLN A 205 -15.69 17.45 -5.95
C GLN A 205 -15.74 15.93 -6.03
N THR A 206 -14.60 15.26 -5.79
CA THR A 206 -14.49 13.81 -5.90
C THR A 206 -13.97 13.20 -4.61
N PHE A 207 -14.35 11.96 -4.36
CA PHE A 207 -13.93 11.24 -3.16
C PHE A 207 -12.43 10.98 -3.12
N GLY A 208 -11.81 10.68 -4.27
CA GLY A 208 -10.37 10.39 -4.38
C GLY A 208 -10.03 8.91 -4.54
N PHE A 209 -11.05 8.05 -4.47
CA PHE A 209 -10.98 6.63 -4.84
C PHE A 209 -11.98 6.31 -5.93
N ILE A 210 -11.58 5.42 -6.83
CA ILE A 210 -12.47 4.73 -7.77
C ILE A 210 -12.56 3.26 -7.37
N GLY A 211 -13.74 2.67 -7.54
CA GLY A 211 -13.97 1.26 -7.29
C GLY A 211 -14.55 0.61 -8.54
N ARG A 212 -13.95 -0.51 -8.96
CA ARG A 212 -14.44 -1.30 -10.09
C ARG A 212 -15.06 -2.59 -9.55
N PRO A 213 -16.25 -3.00 -10.04
CA PRO A 213 -16.87 -4.21 -9.56
C PRO A 213 -16.00 -5.42 -9.91
N ALA A 214 -15.70 -6.25 -8.91
CA ALA A 214 -14.90 -7.44 -9.10
C ALA A 214 -15.66 -8.56 -9.83
N ASN A 215 -17.01 -8.52 -9.80
CA ASN A 215 -17.89 -9.51 -10.43
C ASN A 215 -17.55 -10.96 -10.03
N GLY A 216 -17.16 -11.18 -8.78
CA GLY A 216 -16.75 -12.50 -8.29
C GLY A 216 -15.32 -12.91 -8.66
N ASN A 217 -14.62 -12.14 -9.47
CA ASN A 217 -13.20 -12.37 -9.76
C ASN A 217 -12.35 -11.89 -8.59
N ARG A 218 -11.39 -12.72 -8.16
CA ARG A 218 -10.51 -12.38 -7.04
C ARG A 218 -9.13 -11.90 -7.48
N THR A 219 -8.58 -12.50 -8.54
CA THR A 219 -7.17 -12.31 -8.88
C THR A 219 -6.96 -11.10 -9.78
N LEU A 220 -6.11 -10.16 -9.34
CA LEU A 220 -5.69 -9.02 -10.14
C LEU A 220 -4.60 -9.43 -11.13
N GLY A 221 -3.60 -10.18 -10.67
CA GLY A 221 -2.53 -10.69 -11.53
C GLY A 221 -1.16 -10.65 -10.87
N ALA A 222 -0.13 -10.77 -11.70
CA ALA A 222 1.26 -10.65 -11.28
C ALA A 222 1.86 -9.34 -11.82
N MET A 223 2.69 -8.68 -11.02
CA MET A 223 3.47 -7.51 -11.42
C MET A 223 4.95 -7.79 -11.19
N VAL A 224 5.79 -7.38 -12.14
CA VAL A 224 7.23 -7.26 -11.95
C VAL A 224 7.61 -5.81 -12.15
N ASP A 225 8.42 -5.26 -11.25
CA ASP A 225 9.07 -3.98 -11.45
C ASP A 225 10.57 -4.03 -11.21
N ILE A 226 11.26 -3.07 -11.80
CA ILE A 226 12.68 -2.82 -11.60
C ILE A 226 12.94 -1.31 -11.55
N SER A 227 13.82 -0.90 -10.65
CA SER A 227 14.42 0.43 -10.70
C SER A 227 15.92 0.43 -10.50
N VAL A 228 16.53 1.45 -11.10
CA VAL A 228 17.93 1.81 -10.91
C VAL A 228 17.98 3.25 -10.43
N ASP A 229 18.53 3.44 -9.23
CA ASP A 229 18.70 4.76 -8.61
C ASP A 229 20.19 5.13 -8.61
N ILE A 230 20.53 6.24 -9.26
CA ILE A 230 21.90 6.70 -9.47
C ILE A 230 22.07 8.06 -8.78
N THR A 231 22.95 8.11 -7.78
CA THR A 231 23.40 9.37 -7.17
C THR A 231 24.47 10.00 -8.05
N LEU A 232 24.14 11.10 -8.73
CA LEU A 232 25.07 11.83 -9.59
C LEU A 232 25.97 12.75 -8.75
N SER A 233 25.37 13.50 -7.82
CA SER A 233 26.05 14.38 -6.87
C SER A 233 25.24 14.46 -5.55
N PRO A 234 25.73 15.13 -4.50
CA PRO A 234 24.95 15.31 -3.26
C PRO A 234 23.60 16.01 -3.46
N THR A 235 23.41 16.73 -4.57
CA THR A 235 22.17 17.45 -4.89
C THR A 235 21.43 16.89 -6.10
N MET A 236 21.98 15.88 -6.78
CA MET A 236 21.44 15.36 -8.05
C MET A 236 21.28 13.84 -8.02
N GLY A 237 20.11 13.37 -8.44
CA GLY A 237 19.81 11.94 -8.59
C GLY A 237 19.08 11.66 -9.91
N LEU A 238 19.26 10.45 -10.41
CA LEU A 238 18.53 9.91 -11.56
C LEU A 238 17.92 8.56 -11.15
N THR A 239 16.64 8.37 -11.44
CA THR A 239 15.94 7.10 -11.26
C THR A 239 15.41 6.63 -12.61
N ALA A 240 15.75 5.41 -13.00
CA ALA A 240 15.07 4.70 -14.07
C ALA A 240 14.13 3.66 -13.48
N TYR A 241 12.92 3.57 -14.00
CA TYR A 241 11.91 2.61 -13.55
C TYR A 241 11.18 1.97 -14.73
N TRP A 242 10.91 0.69 -14.59
CA TRP A 242 10.04 -0.06 -15.48
C TRP A 242 9.20 -1.05 -14.68
N ALA A 243 7.96 -1.25 -15.07
CA ALA A 243 7.08 -2.29 -14.55
C ALA A 243 6.22 -2.91 -15.65
N GLY A 244 5.95 -4.20 -15.49
CA GLY A 244 5.03 -4.97 -16.32
C GLY A 244 4.02 -5.71 -15.44
N VAL A 245 2.75 -5.62 -15.81
CA VAL A 245 1.63 -6.33 -15.18
C VAL A 245 1.10 -7.36 -16.16
N HIS A 246 1.03 -8.60 -15.69
CA HIS A 246 0.26 -9.66 -16.32
C HIS A 246 -1.06 -9.81 -15.58
N GLY A 247 -2.12 -9.19 -16.12
CA GLY A 247 -3.42 -9.19 -15.48
C GLY A 247 -4.14 -10.53 -15.63
N SER A 248 -4.89 -10.90 -14.61
CA SER A 248 -5.65 -12.16 -14.54
C SER A 248 -7.14 -11.92 -14.74
N ASN A 249 -7.99 -12.80 -14.21
CA ASN A 249 -9.43 -12.84 -14.49
C ASN A 249 -10.14 -11.51 -14.22
N LEU A 250 -9.77 -10.79 -13.15
CA LEU A 250 -10.43 -9.52 -12.82
C LEU A 250 -10.16 -8.45 -13.89
N PRO A 251 -8.91 -8.04 -14.19
CA PRO A 251 -8.65 -7.11 -15.29
C PRO A 251 -9.18 -7.60 -16.63
N SER A 252 -9.07 -8.90 -16.94
CA SER A 252 -9.58 -9.46 -18.20
C SER A 252 -11.08 -9.27 -18.37
N SER A 253 -11.84 -9.33 -17.28
CA SER A 253 -13.30 -9.12 -17.30
C SER A 253 -13.71 -7.65 -17.52
N LEU A 254 -12.81 -6.70 -17.25
CA LEU A 254 -13.10 -5.27 -17.30
C LEU A 254 -12.45 -4.54 -18.49
N TYR A 255 -11.38 -5.11 -19.06
CA TYR A 255 -10.60 -4.50 -20.14
C TYR A 255 -10.61 -5.40 -21.39
N PRO A 256 -11.55 -5.19 -22.32
CA PRO A 256 -11.69 -6.01 -23.53
C PRO A 256 -10.44 -6.01 -24.43
N THR A 257 -9.66 -4.92 -24.40
CA THR A 257 -8.45 -4.77 -25.21
C THR A 257 -7.24 -5.51 -24.63
N GLY A 258 -7.34 -6.03 -23.40
CA GLY A 258 -6.30 -6.84 -22.77
C GLY A 258 -6.06 -6.46 -21.30
N PRO A 259 -5.70 -7.45 -20.46
CA PRO A 259 -5.50 -7.26 -19.01
C PRO A 259 -4.09 -6.79 -18.63
N ASN A 260 -3.18 -6.72 -19.60
CA ASN A 260 -1.76 -6.45 -19.37
C ASN A 260 -1.47 -4.95 -19.45
N ALA A 261 -0.55 -4.49 -18.62
CA ALA A 261 -0.16 -3.08 -18.60
C ALA A 261 1.34 -2.93 -18.37
N ARG A 262 1.91 -1.82 -18.83
CA ARG A 262 3.32 -1.48 -18.64
C ARG A 262 3.44 -0.01 -18.24
N LEU A 263 4.40 0.30 -17.39
CA LEU A 263 4.74 1.66 -16.98
C LEU A 263 6.25 1.81 -16.97
N ALA A 264 6.78 2.89 -17.54
CA ALA A 264 8.19 3.23 -17.44
C ALA A 264 8.35 4.73 -17.26
N TYR A 265 9.37 5.15 -16.52
CA TYR A 265 9.75 6.55 -16.42
C TYR A 265 11.25 6.71 -16.13
N LEU A 266 11.74 7.90 -16.45
CA LEU A 266 13.01 8.43 -16.01
C LEU A 266 12.72 9.67 -15.15
N GLU A 267 13.31 9.74 -13.97
CA GLU A 267 13.13 10.86 -13.04
C GLU A 267 14.48 11.45 -12.68
N PHE A 268 14.68 12.74 -12.97
CA PHE A 268 15.84 13.50 -12.54
C PHE A 268 15.44 14.44 -11.40
N THR A 269 16.17 14.39 -10.29
CA THR A 269 15.93 15.26 -9.13
C THR A 269 17.12 16.17 -8.91
N LYS A 270 16.88 17.48 -8.77
CA LYS A 270 17.86 18.49 -8.33
C LYS A 270 17.34 19.19 -7.08
N ARG A 271 18.15 19.21 -6.02
CA ARG A 271 17.91 20.00 -4.81
C ARG A 271 18.70 21.31 -4.90
N PHE A 272 18.07 22.40 -4.50
CA PHE A 272 18.64 23.76 -4.46
C PHE A 272 18.86 24.18 -3.02
#